data_AF-A0A2N9MU82-F1
#
_entry.id   AF-A0A2N9MU82-F1
#
_cell.length_a   1.000
_cell.length_b   1.000
_cell.length_c   1.000
_cell.angle_alpha   90.00
_cell.angle_beta   90.00
_cell.angle_gamma   90.00
#
_symmetry.space_group_name_H-M   'P 1'
#
loop_
_entity.id
_entity.type
_entity.pdbx_description
1 polymer ?
#
loop_
_entity_poly.entity_id
_entity_poly.type
_entity_poly.pdbx_seq_one_letter_code
_entity_poly.pdbx_strand_id
1 'polypeptide(L)'
;MAERIGFNGGPGSKDPGRITYTGVSLKMLLVRAYKIRPFQLVGPGWLESARFDLTAKVPPNTKDDECRLMLQKLLTDRFRIELHRETKELLQYRLTVAKGGHKLPPAEETPEYKDVAERMAAMQKQNAARMAAMSRAGSTGPQNSTHMSSATVATFAETLSSYLECPVKDMTGVDGLHAFTLVWAPDNAPATVDGPSGPSMAVALQEQLGLKLETAKGPVELLVIDKAEKSPIEN
;
A
#
# COMPACT_ATOMS: atom_id res chain seq x y z
N MET A 1 -23.77 10.46 -12.36
CA MET A 1 -22.77 9.45 -12.80
C MET A 1 -21.53 9.64 -11.96
N ALA A 2 -21.05 8.62 -11.26
CA ALA A 2 -19.79 8.74 -10.52
C ALA A 2 -18.64 8.89 -11.53
N GLU A 3 -17.90 10.00 -11.49
CA GLU A 3 -16.69 10.17 -12.30
C GLU A 3 -15.72 9.02 -12.01
N ARG A 4 -15.32 8.30 -13.05
CA ARG A 4 -14.50 7.11 -12.90
C ARG A 4 -13.05 7.54 -12.67
N ILE A 5 -12.61 7.49 -11.41
CA ILE A 5 -11.19 7.65 -11.05
C ILE A 5 -10.39 6.52 -11.70
N GLY A 6 -9.32 6.85 -12.42
CA GLY A 6 -8.50 5.83 -13.09
C GLY A 6 -7.07 6.26 -13.35
N PHE A 7 -6.14 5.33 -13.17
CA PHE A 7 -4.75 5.47 -13.57
C PHE A 7 -4.39 4.41 -14.62
N ASN A 8 -4.17 4.82 -15.86
CA ASN A 8 -3.87 3.91 -16.96
C ASN A 8 -2.56 4.29 -17.68
N GLY A 9 -1.91 3.30 -18.28
CA GLY A 9 -0.70 3.48 -19.06
C GLY A 9 0.58 3.63 -18.23
N GLY A 10 1.69 3.93 -18.91
CA GLY A 10 3.02 4.12 -18.34
C GLY A 10 3.86 2.83 -18.31
N PRO A 11 5.15 2.93 -17.92
CA PRO A 11 6.10 1.82 -17.97
C PRO A 11 5.57 0.54 -17.30
N GLY A 12 5.76 -0.60 -17.95
CA GLY A 12 5.29 -1.90 -17.46
C GLY A 12 3.80 -2.20 -17.67
N SER A 13 3.03 -1.26 -18.23
CA SER A 13 1.62 -1.47 -18.57
C SER A 13 1.43 -1.94 -20.03
N LYS A 14 0.16 -2.18 -20.41
CA LYS A 14 -0.22 -2.49 -21.81
C LYS A 14 0.00 -1.32 -22.78
N ASP A 15 0.12 -0.09 -22.26
CA ASP A 15 0.40 1.13 -23.04
C ASP A 15 1.56 1.91 -22.39
N PRO A 16 2.82 1.47 -22.59
CA PRO A 16 3.96 2.08 -21.93
C PRO A 16 4.34 3.47 -22.45
N GLY A 17 3.86 3.85 -23.64
CA GLY A 17 4.21 5.12 -24.30
C GLY A 17 3.32 6.31 -23.89
N ARG A 18 2.36 6.11 -22.99
CA ARG A 18 1.41 7.14 -22.59
C ARG A 18 0.90 6.88 -21.17
N ILE A 19 0.65 7.94 -20.42
CA ILE A 19 -0.17 7.89 -19.21
C ILE A 19 -1.49 8.61 -19.45
N THR A 20 -2.58 8.03 -18.95
CA THR A 20 -3.94 8.59 -19.00
C THR A 20 -4.59 8.43 -17.64
N TYR A 21 -4.66 9.53 -16.90
CA TYR A 21 -5.24 9.61 -15.58
C TYR A 21 -6.53 10.42 -15.64
N THR A 22 -7.61 9.89 -15.09
CA THR A 22 -8.96 10.46 -15.25
C THR A 22 -9.61 10.66 -13.89
N GLY A 23 -10.19 11.83 -13.66
CA GLY A 23 -10.88 12.17 -12.42
C GLY A 23 -10.00 12.04 -11.18
N VAL A 24 -8.69 12.28 -11.29
CA VAL A 24 -7.74 12.13 -10.18
C VAL A 24 -7.51 13.46 -9.47
N SER A 25 -7.24 13.43 -8.18
CA SER A 25 -6.87 14.64 -7.44
C SER A 25 -5.39 14.97 -7.57
N LEU A 26 -5.01 16.24 -7.34
CA LEU A 26 -3.60 16.63 -7.36
C LEU A 26 -2.82 15.93 -6.22
N LYS A 27 -3.46 15.68 -5.07
CA LYS A 27 -2.89 14.85 -4.01
C LYS A 27 -2.53 13.44 -4.52
N MET A 28 -3.43 12.77 -5.23
CA MET A 28 -3.14 11.44 -5.78
C MET A 28 -2.00 11.46 -6.80
N LEU A 29 -1.96 12.49 -7.66
CA LEU A 29 -0.88 12.68 -8.62
C LEU A 29 0.48 12.88 -7.94
N LEU A 30 0.55 13.72 -6.90
CA LEU A 30 1.77 14.00 -6.15
C LEU A 30 2.25 12.80 -5.34
N VAL A 31 1.35 12.11 -4.64
CA VAL A 31 1.64 10.87 -3.91
C VAL A 31 2.28 9.83 -4.85
N ARG A 32 1.72 9.67 -6.06
CA ARG A 32 2.27 8.79 -7.09
C ARG A 32 3.62 9.27 -7.61
N ALA A 33 3.74 10.56 -7.95
CA ALA A 33 4.94 11.14 -8.53
C ALA A 33 6.14 11.07 -7.58
N TYR A 34 5.93 11.33 -6.29
CA TYR A 34 6.99 11.33 -5.27
C TYR A 34 7.19 9.97 -4.59
N LYS A 35 6.34 8.97 -4.90
CA LYS A 35 6.37 7.63 -4.29
C LYS A 35 6.34 7.70 -2.76
N ILE A 36 5.43 8.50 -2.23
CA ILE A 36 5.18 8.68 -0.79
C ILE A 36 3.80 8.16 -0.41
N ARG A 37 3.49 8.09 0.89
CA ARG A 37 2.14 7.74 1.36
C ARG A 37 1.22 8.96 1.45
N PRO A 38 -0.11 8.82 1.36
CA PRO A 38 -1.04 9.94 1.40
C PRO A 38 -0.89 10.85 2.63
N PHE A 39 -0.60 10.28 3.80
CA PHE A 39 -0.38 11.03 5.04
C PHE A 39 0.94 11.81 5.07
N GLN A 40 1.89 11.49 4.18
CA GLN A 40 3.17 12.21 4.08
C GLN A 40 3.06 13.48 3.24
N LEU A 41 1.98 13.66 2.49
CA LEU A 41 1.74 14.89 1.72
C LEU A 41 0.87 15.85 2.54
N VAL A 42 1.42 17.02 2.84
CA VAL A 42 0.70 18.11 3.50
C VAL A 42 0.58 19.28 2.52
N GLY A 43 -0.57 19.93 2.47
CA GLY A 43 -0.78 21.08 1.60
C GLY A 43 -2.21 21.62 1.67
N PRO A 44 -2.58 22.56 0.78
CA PRO A 44 -3.92 23.13 0.74
C PRO A 44 -5.01 22.07 0.56
N GLY A 45 -6.13 22.19 1.28
CA GLY A 45 -7.18 21.16 1.26
C GLY A 45 -7.82 20.91 -0.12
N TRP A 46 -7.70 21.86 -1.07
CA TRP A 46 -8.21 21.66 -2.43
C TRP A 46 -7.43 20.58 -3.21
N LEU A 47 -6.19 20.25 -2.81
CA LEU A 47 -5.40 19.18 -3.43
C LEU A 47 -6.14 17.84 -3.40
N GLU A 48 -7.04 17.64 -2.43
CA GLU A 48 -7.80 16.40 -2.23
C GLU A 48 -9.12 16.37 -3.01
N SER A 49 -9.74 17.52 -3.24
CA SER A 49 -11.09 17.64 -3.76
C SER A 49 -11.15 18.06 -5.24
N ALA A 50 -10.20 18.84 -5.73
CA ALA A 50 -10.12 19.16 -7.15
C ALA A 50 -9.83 17.89 -7.97
N ARG A 51 -10.40 17.83 -9.18
CA ARG A 51 -10.30 16.67 -10.08
C ARG A 51 -9.70 17.14 -11.40
N PHE A 52 -8.79 16.34 -11.93
CA PHE A 52 -8.07 16.63 -13.15
C PHE A 52 -7.98 15.38 -14.02
N ASP A 53 -8.03 15.61 -15.32
CA ASP A 53 -7.64 14.63 -16.33
C ASP A 53 -6.24 14.97 -16.82
N LEU A 54 -5.35 13.99 -16.81
CA LEU A 54 -3.97 14.14 -17.24
C LEU A 54 -3.67 13.10 -18.30
N THR A 55 -3.34 13.55 -19.50
CA THR A 55 -2.79 12.71 -20.57
C THR A 55 -1.41 13.21 -20.94
N ALA A 56 -0.40 12.33 -20.88
CA ALA A 56 0.97 12.69 -21.25
C ALA A 56 1.65 11.55 -22.01
N LYS A 57 2.53 11.91 -22.94
CA LYS A 57 3.38 10.95 -23.66
C LYS A 57 4.55 10.55 -22.77
N VAL A 58 4.90 9.27 -22.82
CA VAL A 58 6.07 8.71 -22.15
C VAL A 58 7.04 8.24 -23.23
N PRO A 59 8.30 8.69 -23.23
CA PRO A 59 9.29 8.24 -24.19
C PRO A 59 9.46 6.70 -24.15
N PRO A 60 9.78 6.06 -25.28
CA PRO A 60 10.10 4.63 -25.31
C PRO A 60 11.22 4.29 -24.32
N ASN A 61 11.17 3.10 -23.72
CA ASN A 61 12.17 2.58 -22.77
C ASN A 61 12.32 3.39 -21.47
N THR A 62 11.42 4.34 -21.18
CA THR A 62 11.41 5.06 -19.90
C THR A 62 11.18 4.09 -18.75
N LYS A 63 12.05 4.14 -17.74
CA LYS A 63 11.87 3.35 -16.51
C LYS A 63 10.80 3.97 -15.61
N ASP A 64 10.22 3.19 -14.72
CA ASP A 64 9.17 3.66 -13.80
C ASP A 64 9.64 4.85 -12.93
N ASP A 65 10.87 4.79 -12.40
CA ASP A 65 11.50 5.88 -11.64
C ASP A 65 11.68 7.16 -12.47
N GLU A 66 12.11 7.02 -13.73
CA GLU A 66 12.25 8.14 -14.67
C GLU A 66 10.89 8.75 -15.02
N CYS A 67 9.87 7.91 -15.26
CA CYS A 67 8.50 8.35 -15.52
C CYS A 67 7.94 9.15 -14.34
N ARG A 68 8.25 8.75 -13.10
CA ARG A 68 7.88 9.52 -11.90
C ARG A 68 8.55 10.88 -11.84
N LEU A 69 9.85 10.97 -12.16
CA LEU A 69 10.55 12.26 -12.21
C LEU A 69 9.98 13.17 -13.29
N MET A 70 9.64 12.63 -14.46
CA MET A 70 8.95 13.38 -15.51
C MET A 70 7.56 13.88 -15.05
N LEU A 71 6.82 13.04 -14.33
CA LEU A 71 5.54 13.43 -13.73
C LEU A 71 5.72 14.52 -12.67
N GLN A 72 6.72 14.44 -11.80
CA GLN A 72 7.04 15.50 -10.84
C GLN A 72 7.28 16.84 -11.54
N LYS A 73 8.10 16.84 -12.59
CA LYS A 73 8.38 18.03 -13.39
C LYS A 73 7.11 18.58 -14.04
N LEU A 74 6.34 17.73 -14.72
CA LEU A 74 5.08 18.10 -15.37
C LEU A 74 4.10 18.76 -14.38
N LEU A 75 3.93 18.18 -13.19
CA LEU A 75 3.04 18.73 -12.17
C LEU A 75 3.57 20.05 -11.61
N THR A 76 4.88 20.14 -11.37
CA THR A 76 5.52 21.35 -10.87
C THR A 76 5.36 22.51 -11.84
N ASP A 77 5.61 22.27 -13.13
CA ASP A 77 5.52 23.30 -14.16
C ASP A 77 4.06 23.74 -14.36
N ARG A 78 3.11 22.80 -14.43
CA ARG A 78 1.70 23.13 -14.73
C ARG A 78 0.96 23.76 -13.59
N PHE A 79 1.20 23.30 -12.36
CA PHE A 79 0.51 23.80 -11.17
C PHE A 79 1.36 24.80 -10.39
N ARG A 80 2.50 25.23 -10.94
CA ARG A 80 3.48 26.13 -10.29
C ARG A 80 3.73 25.75 -8.83
N ILE A 81 4.10 24.48 -8.63
CA ILE A 81 4.22 23.90 -7.31
C ILE A 81 5.51 24.40 -6.65
N GLU A 82 5.38 24.95 -5.45
CA GLU A 82 6.50 25.20 -4.54
C GLU A 82 6.34 24.23 -3.37
N LEU A 83 7.43 23.53 -3.02
CA LEU A 83 7.41 22.49 -1.99
C LEU A 83 8.75 22.37 -1.27
N HIS A 84 8.70 21.77 -0.09
CA HIS A 84 9.88 21.38 0.67
C HIS A 84 9.65 20.07 1.43
N ARG A 85 10.74 19.52 1.97
CA ARG A 85 10.71 18.36 2.86
C ARG A 85 10.89 18.83 4.30
N GLU A 86 10.09 18.28 5.21
CA GLU A 86 10.16 18.59 6.63
C GLU A 86 10.07 17.29 7.43
N THR A 87 10.79 17.20 8.54
CA THR A 87 10.64 16.09 9.50
C THR A 87 9.84 16.56 10.70
N LYS A 88 8.71 15.90 11.00
CA LYS A 88 7.88 16.19 12.17
C LYS A 88 7.76 15.00 13.09
N GLU A 89 7.66 15.27 14.39
CA GLU A 89 7.20 14.25 15.33
C GLU A 89 5.69 14.06 15.20
N LEU A 90 5.29 12.92 14.64
CA LEU A 90 3.90 12.53 14.47
C LEU A 90 3.58 11.24 15.23
N LEU A 91 2.28 10.98 15.40
CA LEU A 91 1.81 9.68 15.82
C LEU A 91 2.21 8.63 14.78
N GLN A 92 2.74 7.52 15.26
CA GLN A 92 3.11 6.36 14.45
C GLN A 92 2.85 5.09 15.25
N TYR A 93 2.90 3.95 14.57
CA TYR A 93 2.94 2.65 15.20
C TYR A 93 4.34 2.04 15.12
N ARG A 94 4.71 1.30 16.16
CA ARG A 94 5.84 0.37 16.15
C ARG A 94 5.29 -1.04 16.06
N LEU A 95 5.70 -1.77 15.03
CA LEU A 95 5.44 -3.19 14.93
C LEU A 95 6.49 -3.91 15.77
N THR A 96 6.05 -4.64 16.79
CA THR A 96 6.92 -5.35 17.73
C THR A 96 6.46 -6.79 17.91
N VAL A 97 7.33 -7.64 18.44
CA VAL A 97 6.97 -9.03 18.76
C VAL A 97 6.04 -9.04 19.98
N ALA A 98 4.93 -9.78 19.87
CA ALA A 98 3.98 -9.96 20.96
C ALA A 98 4.54 -10.87 22.06
N LYS A 99 3.86 -10.91 23.21
CA LYS A 99 4.21 -11.88 24.27
C LYS A 99 4.01 -13.29 23.71
N GLY A 100 5.05 -14.12 23.76
CA GLY A 100 5.05 -15.48 23.21
C GLY A 100 5.87 -15.67 21.93
N GLY A 101 6.46 -14.61 21.37
CA GLY A 101 7.31 -14.70 20.18
C GLY A 101 6.54 -14.56 18.87
N HIS A 102 7.28 -14.40 17.76
CA HIS A 102 6.68 -14.33 16.43
C HIS A 102 6.30 -15.73 15.92
N LYS A 103 5.26 -15.78 15.09
CA LYS A 103 4.76 -17.01 14.44
C LYS A 103 5.00 -17.00 12.93
N LEU A 104 5.86 -16.09 12.45
CA LEU A 104 6.20 -15.92 11.04
C LEU A 104 6.97 -17.15 10.51
N PRO A 105 6.41 -17.92 9.56
CA PRO A 105 7.14 -18.97 8.87
C PRO A 105 8.23 -18.36 7.98
N PRO A 106 9.40 -19.01 7.84
CA PRO A 106 10.36 -18.61 6.81
C PRO A 106 9.71 -18.73 5.42
N ALA A 107 10.10 -17.85 4.50
CA ALA A 107 9.71 -18.00 3.11
C ALA A 107 10.37 -19.25 2.55
N GLU A 108 9.57 -20.09 1.89
CA GLU A 108 10.12 -21.20 1.11
C GLU A 108 10.89 -20.62 -0.08
N GLU A 109 12.00 -21.25 -0.45
CA GLU A 109 12.68 -20.93 -1.69
C GLU A 109 11.69 -21.07 -2.85
N THR A 110 11.77 -20.14 -3.81
CA THR A 110 10.93 -20.21 -5.01
C THR A 110 11.16 -21.57 -5.68
N PRO A 111 10.18 -22.48 -5.71
CA PRO A 111 10.42 -23.81 -6.24
C PRO A 111 10.73 -23.70 -7.73
N GLU A 112 11.82 -24.33 -8.17
CA GLU A 112 12.00 -24.60 -9.59
C GLU A 112 11.03 -25.71 -9.99
N TYR A 113 10.09 -25.37 -10.87
CA TYR A 113 9.13 -26.33 -11.42
C TYR A 113 9.70 -26.91 -12.72
N LYS A 114 9.60 -28.22 -12.89
CA LYS A 114 10.07 -28.91 -14.10
C LYS A 114 9.24 -28.52 -15.31
N ASP A 115 7.95 -28.28 -15.12
CA ASP A 115 7.02 -27.88 -16.16
C ASP A 115 5.83 -27.05 -15.64
N VAL A 116 4.97 -26.62 -16.56
CA VAL A 116 3.78 -25.82 -16.27
C VAL A 116 2.74 -26.61 -15.47
N ALA A 117 2.63 -27.93 -15.64
CA ALA A 117 1.66 -28.75 -14.94
C ALA A 117 2.01 -28.87 -13.45
N GLU A 118 3.29 -29.08 -13.13
CA GLU A 118 3.81 -29.11 -11.77
C GLU A 118 3.59 -27.75 -11.08
N ARG A 119 3.88 -26.64 -11.78
CA ARG A 119 3.61 -25.29 -11.28
C ARG A 119 2.13 -25.06 -10.98
N MET A 120 1.24 -25.50 -11.85
CA MET A 120 -0.21 -25.35 -11.68
C MET A 120 -0.73 -26.18 -10.50
N ALA A 121 -0.22 -27.40 -10.33
CA ALA A 121 -0.56 -28.27 -9.19
C ALA A 121 -0.08 -27.65 -7.86
N ALA A 122 1.13 -27.10 -7.83
CA ALA A 122 1.66 -26.39 -6.66
C ALA A 122 0.82 -25.16 -6.30
N MET A 123 0.44 -24.36 -7.31
CA MET A 123 -0.43 -23.20 -7.11
C MET A 123 -1.83 -23.59 -6.60
N GLN A 124 -2.40 -24.70 -7.10
CA GLN A 124 -3.66 -25.24 -6.56
C GLN A 124 -3.53 -25.66 -5.10
N LYS A 125 -2.43 -26.32 -4.73
CA LYS A 125 -2.16 -26.70 -3.34
C LYS A 125 -2.00 -25.49 -2.43
N GLN A 126 -1.30 -24.45 -2.87
CA GLN A 126 -1.16 -23.19 -2.14
C GLN A 126 -2.50 -22.49 -1.95
N ASN A 127 -3.33 -22.43 -3.01
CA ASN A 127 -4.68 -21.88 -2.92
C ASN A 127 -5.55 -22.68 -1.94
N ALA A 128 -5.47 -24.01 -1.94
CA ALA A 128 -6.20 -24.86 -0.99
C ALA A 128 -5.74 -24.60 0.46
N ALA A 129 -4.44 -24.47 0.70
CA ALA A 129 -3.89 -24.13 2.02
C ALA A 129 -4.35 -22.74 2.50
N ARG A 130 -4.41 -21.75 1.59
CA ARG A 130 -4.95 -20.42 1.85
C ARG A 130 -6.43 -20.48 2.23
N MET A 131 -7.24 -21.24 1.48
CA MET A 131 -8.67 -21.45 1.78
C MET A 131 -8.86 -22.13 3.14
N ALA A 132 -8.02 -23.11 3.49
CA ALA A 132 -8.05 -23.75 4.80
C ALA A 132 -7.66 -22.79 5.94
N ALA A 133 -6.68 -21.90 5.72
CA ALA A 133 -6.34 -20.86 6.69
C ALA A 133 -7.48 -19.85 6.90
N MET A 134 -8.15 -19.44 5.82
CA MET A 134 -9.36 -18.60 5.89
C MET A 134 -10.50 -19.29 6.65
N SER A 135 -10.70 -20.59 6.45
CA SER A 135 -11.70 -21.39 7.17
C SER A 135 -11.38 -21.51 8.67
N ARG A 136 -10.11 -21.74 9.04
CA ARG A 136 -9.66 -21.80 10.44
C ARG A 136 -9.76 -20.48 11.19
N ALA A 137 -9.72 -19.34 10.50
CA ALA A 137 -9.93 -18.03 11.11
C ALA A 137 -11.39 -17.81 11.57
N GLY A 138 -12.30 -18.77 11.35
CA GLY A 138 -13.63 -18.80 11.96
C GLY A 138 -14.61 -17.76 11.45
N SER A 139 -14.32 -17.09 10.32
CA SER A 139 -15.13 -15.98 9.83
C SER A 139 -15.96 -16.40 8.60
N THR A 140 -17.29 -16.30 8.74
CA THR A 140 -18.30 -16.54 7.69
C THR A 140 -18.71 -15.25 6.97
N GLY A 141 -18.00 -14.13 7.21
CA GLY A 141 -18.29 -12.81 6.66
C GLY A 141 -17.22 -12.29 5.68
N PRO A 142 -17.40 -11.08 5.13
CA PRO A 142 -16.37 -10.40 4.36
C PRO A 142 -15.08 -10.29 5.18
N GLN A 143 -13.93 -10.64 4.59
CA GLN A 143 -12.63 -10.57 5.24
C GLN A 143 -11.68 -9.70 4.42
N ASN A 144 -10.86 -8.93 5.12
CA ASN A 144 -9.64 -8.38 4.55
C ASN A 144 -8.54 -9.45 4.64
N SER A 145 -7.67 -9.51 3.64
CA SER A 145 -6.49 -10.36 3.72
C SER A 145 -5.29 -9.74 3.02
N THR A 146 -4.12 -9.99 3.58
CA THR A 146 -2.82 -9.68 2.97
C THR A 146 -2.00 -10.95 2.94
N HIS A 147 -1.54 -11.32 1.74
CA HIS A 147 -0.67 -12.46 1.55
C HIS A 147 0.74 -11.98 1.20
N MET A 148 1.73 -12.43 1.96
CA MET A 148 3.15 -12.26 1.67
C MET A 148 3.72 -13.63 1.35
N SER A 149 4.18 -13.86 0.12
CA SER A 149 4.82 -15.12 -0.26
C SER A 149 6.31 -15.15 0.05
N SER A 150 6.95 -13.98 0.10
CA SER A 150 8.35 -13.79 0.46
C SER A 150 8.59 -12.30 0.71
N ALA A 151 8.62 -11.89 1.98
CA ALA A 151 8.82 -10.50 2.37
C ALA A 151 9.52 -10.38 3.72
N THR A 152 10.28 -9.29 3.93
CA THR A 152 10.79 -8.92 5.25
C THR A 152 9.67 -8.33 6.11
N VAL A 153 9.86 -8.31 7.43
CA VAL A 153 8.91 -7.64 8.33
C VAL A 153 8.84 -6.14 8.07
N ALA A 154 9.93 -5.52 7.62
CA ALA A 154 9.95 -4.13 7.15
C ALA A 154 8.97 -3.88 5.99
N THR A 155 8.99 -4.73 4.95
CA THR A 155 8.04 -4.63 3.83
C THR A 155 6.59 -4.86 4.29
N PHE A 156 6.39 -5.74 5.27
CA PHE A 156 5.08 -5.91 5.87
C PHE A 156 4.61 -4.68 6.66
N ALA A 157 5.50 -4.02 7.41
CA ALA A 157 5.20 -2.76 8.10
C ALA A 157 4.78 -1.65 7.12
N GLU A 158 5.44 -1.54 5.96
CA GLU A 158 5.04 -0.61 4.89
C GLU A 158 3.61 -0.89 4.39
N THR A 159 3.26 -2.17 4.27
CA THR A 159 1.92 -2.61 3.87
C THR A 159 0.88 -2.25 4.93
N LEU A 160 1.16 -2.53 6.21
CA LEU A 160 0.28 -2.14 7.33
C LEU A 160 0.11 -0.62 7.40
N SER A 161 1.15 0.15 7.12
CA SER A 161 1.08 1.61 7.10
C SER A 161 0.16 2.15 6.03
N SER A 162 0.01 1.43 4.91
CA SER A 162 -0.94 1.77 3.86
C SER A 162 -2.39 1.51 4.29
N TYR A 163 -2.63 0.42 5.03
CA TYR A 163 -3.96 0.13 5.59
C TYR A 163 -4.36 1.07 6.72
N LEU A 164 -3.41 1.42 7.60
CA LEU A 164 -3.65 2.26 8.78
C LEU A 164 -3.61 3.76 8.48
N GLU A 165 -3.21 4.15 7.27
CA GLU A 165 -2.91 5.54 6.88
C GLU A 165 -2.02 6.28 7.89
N CYS A 166 -1.15 5.53 8.56
CA CYS A 166 -0.30 5.98 9.66
C CYS A 166 1.08 5.31 9.54
N PRO A 167 2.19 5.99 9.82
CA PRO A 167 3.51 5.37 9.75
C PRO A 167 3.59 4.14 10.66
N VAL A 168 4.07 3.03 10.12
CA VAL A 168 4.40 1.82 10.89
C VAL A 168 5.89 1.56 10.73
N LYS A 169 6.62 1.50 11.84
CA LYS A 169 8.04 1.19 11.88
C LYS A 169 8.25 -0.24 12.38
N ASP A 170 9.02 -1.03 11.65
CA ASP A 170 9.48 -2.33 12.12
C ASP A 170 10.48 -2.16 13.27
N MET A 171 10.13 -2.72 14.41
CA MET A 171 10.93 -2.79 15.63
C MET A 171 10.92 -4.22 16.18
N THR A 172 10.68 -5.20 15.32
CA THR A 172 10.56 -6.62 15.70
C THR A 172 11.93 -7.28 15.91
N GLY A 173 12.94 -6.82 15.17
CA GLY A 173 14.25 -7.49 15.11
C GLY A 173 14.20 -8.86 14.42
N VAL A 174 13.12 -9.14 13.67
CA VAL A 174 12.96 -10.41 12.95
C VAL A 174 13.57 -10.25 11.56
N ASP A 175 14.65 -11.00 11.34
CA ASP A 175 15.38 -11.01 10.08
C ASP A 175 14.88 -12.09 9.11
N GLY A 176 15.21 -11.91 7.83
CA GLY A 176 14.92 -12.88 6.78
C GLY A 176 13.62 -12.62 6.03
N LEU A 177 13.33 -13.53 5.10
CA LEU A 177 12.12 -13.50 4.30
C LEU A 177 11.09 -14.45 4.91
N HIS A 178 9.84 -14.01 4.95
CA HIS A 178 8.74 -14.76 5.53
C HIS A 178 7.58 -14.94 4.55
N ALA A 179 6.90 -16.07 4.68
CA ALA A 179 5.69 -16.39 3.96
C ALA A 179 4.51 -16.54 4.93
N PHE A 180 3.50 -15.68 4.80
CA PHE A 180 2.33 -15.72 5.67
C PHE A 180 1.12 -15.05 5.02
N THR A 181 -0.06 -15.33 5.59
CA THR A 181 -1.29 -14.62 5.26
C THR A 181 -1.85 -14.04 6.55
N LEU A 182 -2.07 -12.73 6.58
CA LEU A 182 -2.86 -12.08 7.63
C LEU A 182 -4.31 -11.98 7.14
N VAL A 183 -5.25 -12.37 8.00
CA VAL A 183 -6.68 -12.30 7.74
C VAL A 183 -7.38 -11.59 8.90
N TRP A 184 -8.24 -10.62 8.61
CA TRP A 184 -8.98 -9.88 9.62
C TRP A 184 -10.35 -9.42 9.12
N ALA A 185 -11.24 -9.08 10.05
CA ALA A 185 -12.54 -8.50 9.72
C ALA A 185 -12.39 -7.05 9.24
N PRO A 186 -13.16 -6.60 8.23
CA PRO A 186 -13.23 -5.19 7.85
C PRO A 186 -13.69 -4.32 9.02
N ASP A 187 -13.10 -3.13 9.16
CA ASP A 187 -13.43 -2.21 10.26
C ASP A 187 -14.90 -1.77 10.25
N ASN A 188 -15.54 -1.78 9.08
CA ASN A 188 -16.94 -1.40 8.87
C ASN A 188 -17.88 -2.60 8.65
N ALA A 189 -17.46 -3.82 8.99
CA ALA A 189 -18.33 -4.99 8.80
C ALA A 189 -19.57 -4.88 9.71
N PRO A 190 -20.79 -5.00 9.18
CA PRO A 190 -21.99 -5.03 10.01
C PRO A 190 -21.91 -6.24 10.95
N ALA A 191 -22.25 -6.03 12.23
CA ALA A 191 -22.38 -7.12 13.17
C ALA A 191 -23.37 -8.16 12.62
N THR A 192 -22.97 -9.43 12.54
CA THR A 192 -23.89 -10.50 12.14
C THR A 192 -24.66 -10.98 13.37
N VAL A 193 -25.80 -11.61 13.14
CA VAL A 193 -26.65 -12.20 14.19
C VAL A 193 -25.93 -13.27 15.02
N ASP A 194 -24.81 -13.83 14.53
CA ASP A 194 -24.06 -14.93 15.15
C ASP A 194 -22.74 -14.49 15.83
N GLY A 195 -22.45 -13.18 15.93
CA GLY A 195 -21.26 -12.66 16.65
C GLY A 195 -20.38 -11.72 15.81
N PRO A 196 -19.21 -11.31 16.32
CA PRO A 196 -18.32 -10.40 15.60
C PRO A 196 -17.82 -11.04 14.29
N SER A 197 -17.70 -10.24 13.23
CA SER A 197 -17.36 -10.65 11.85
C SER A 197 -15.94 -11.26 11.65
N GLY A 198 -15.26 -11.62 12.75
CA GLY A 198 -13.85 -12.01 12.82
C GLY A 198 -13.03 -11.05 13.71
N PRO A 199 -11.75 -11.34 13.96
CA PRO A 199 -10.88 -10.49 14.78
C PRO A 199 -10.54 -9.18 14.05
N SER A 200 -10.34 -8.09 14.82
CA SER A 200 -9.76 -6.86 14.28
C SER A 200 -8.32 -7.08 13.82
N MET A 201 -7.78 -6.17 13.00
CA MET A 201 -6.39 -6.31 12.50
C MET A 201 -5.37 -6.41 13.65
N ALA A 202 -5.55 -5.64 14.72
CA ALA A 202 -4.64 -5.66 15.88
C ALA A 202 -4.67 -7.00 16.64
N VAL A 203 -5.85 -7.65 16.70
CA VAL A 203 -6.00 -8.99 17.29
C VAL A 203 -5.41 -10.04 16.36
N ALA A 204 -5.72 -9.98 15.06
CA ALA A 204 -5.20 -10.90 14.05
C ALA A 204 -3.66 -10.90 13.99
N LEU A 205 -3.02 -9.73 14.07
CA LEU A 205 -1.56 -9.62 14.14
C LEU A 205 -0.98 -10.41 15.32
N GLN A 206 -1.61 -10.33 16.49
CA GLN A 206 -1.15 -11.00 17.70
C GLN A 206 -1.40 -12.52 17.62
N GLU A 207 -2.61 -12.92 17.25
CA GLU A 207 -3.01 -14.32 17.26
C GLU A 207 -2.35 -15.13 16.14
N GLN A 208 -2.30 -14.58 14.93
CA GLN A 208 -1.85 -15.31 13.73
C GLN A 208 -0.33 -15.18 13.54
N LEU A 209 0.24 -14.00 13.78
CA LEU A 209 1.64 -13.71 13.48
C LEU A 209 2.50 -13.51 14.73
N GLY A 210 1.92 -13.41 15.92
CA GLY A 210 2.68 -13.10 17.13
C GLY A 210 3.30 -11.70 17.11
N LEU A 211 2.66 -10.75 16.42
CA LEU A 211 3.10 -9.36 16.29
C LEU A 211 2.08 -8.42 16.92
N LYS A 212 2.52 -7.25 17.39
CA LYS A 212 1.63 -6.22 17.95
C LYS A 212 2.00 -4.83 17.45
N LEU A 213 1.01 -3.97 17.35
CA LEU A 213 1.20 -2.54 17.09
C LEU A 213 1.22 -1.79 18.42
N GLU A 214 2.25 -0.98 18.62
CA GLU A 214 2.36 -0.08 19.76
C GLU A 214 2.31 1.37 19.28
N THR A 215 1.42 2.16 19.86
CA THR A 215 1.36 3.59 19.60
C THR A 215 2.64 4.27 20.09
N ALA A 216 3.23 5.09 19.25
CA ALA A 216 4.42 5.86 19.57
C ALA A 216 4.38 7.23 18.87
N LYS A 217 5.26 8.12 19.31
CA LYS A 217 5.64 9.31 18.53
C LYS A 217 7.00 9.07 17.88
N GLY A 218 7.26 9.72 16.76
CA GLY A 218 8.59 9.75 16.18
C GLY A 218 8.69 10.55 14.90
N PRO A 219 9.92 10.71 14.38
CA PRO A 219 10.19 11.52 13.21
C PRO A 219 9.60 10.88 11.95
N VAL A 220 8.79 11.64 11.23
CA VAL A 220 8.23 11.28 9.93
C VAL A 220 8.61 12.37 8.93
N GLU A 221 9.18 11.96 7.81
CA GLU A 221 9.47 12.86 6.70
C GLU A 221 8.18 13.13 5.90
N LEU A 222 7.88 14.41 5.74
CA LEU A 222 6.73 14.95 5.04
C LEU A 222 7.19 15.72 3.80
N LEU A 223 6.38 15.66 2.75
CA LEU A 223 6.45 16.54 1.61
C LEU A 223 5.36 17.61 1.78
N VAL A 224 5.79 18.85 1.98
CA VAL A 224 4.90 19.99 2.21
C VAL A 224 4.77 20.77 0.91
N ILE A 225 3.54 20.95 0.44
CA ILE A 225 3.20 21.82 -0.69
C ILE A 225 2.92 23.22 -0.13
N ASP A 226 3.90 24.11 -0.27
CA ASP A 226 3.79 25.51 0.16
C ASP A 226 2.81 26.28 -0.71
N LYS A 227 2.84 25.98 -2.01
CA LYS A 227 1.99 26.62 -3.01
C LYS A 227 1.71 25.69 -4.17
N ALA A 228 0.49 25.78 -4.68
CA ALA A 228 0.10 25.23 -5.96
C ALA A 228 -1.06 26.07 -6.50
N GLU A 229 -1.07 26.32 -7.80
CA GLU A 229 -2.18 26.95 -8.51
C GLU A 229 -3.28 25.92 -8.75
N LYS A 230 -4.53 26.27 -8.48
CA LYS A 230 -5.67 25.34 -8.66
C LYS A 230 -5.99 25.09 -10.14
N SER A 231 -5.74 26.08 -10.98
CA SER A 231 -5.89 25.99 -12.44
C SER A 231 -4.51 25.72 -13.05
N PRO A 232 -4.30 24.57 -13.71
CA PRO A 232 -3.03 24.30 -14.35
C PRO A 232 -2.85 25.19 -15.59
N ILE A 233 -1.60 25.49 -15.92
CA ILE A 233 -1.25 26.11 -17.20
C ILE A 233 -1.63 25.14 -18.34
N GLU A 234 -2.23 25.68 -19.40
CA GLU A 234 -2.61 24.91 -20.60
C GLU A 234 -1.39 24.33 -21.34
N ASN A 235 -1.63 23.35 -22.21
CA ASN A 235 -0.58 22.72 -23.03
C ASN A 235 -0.26 23.58 -24.26
#